data_AF-A0A7R9DX69-F1
#
_entry.id   AF-A0A7R9DX69-F1
#
_cell.length_a   1.000
_cell.length_b   1.000
_cell.length_c   1.000
_cell.angle_alpha   90.00
_cell.angle_beta   90.00
_cell.angle_gamma   90.00
#
_symmetry.space_group_name_H-M   'P 1'
#
loop_
_entity.id
_entity.type
_entity.pdbx_description
1 polymer ?
#
loop_
_entity_poly.entity_id
_entity_poly.type
_entity_poly.pdbx_seq_one_letter_code
_entity_poly.pdbx_strand_id
1 'polypeptide(L)'
;VEDLDLETNRDYILVRNGDNPKSQPIARLTGATRDNPPILMSTGNQLYLYFKTSLGDSRRGFSIKYSQGCKATITAVNGTLTSPAFGLSDYPANQECLFKIKKPKGGALSLKFDNFDVHQSDAVQ
;
A
#
# COMPACT_ATOMS: atom_id res chain seq x y z
N VAL A 1 2.35 2.80 -4.82
CA VAL A 1 1.86 3.27 -6.15
C VAL A 1 2.84 4.33 -6.63
N GLU A 2 3.44 4.19 -7.82
CA GLU A 2 4.47 5.14 -8.29
C GLU A 2 3.83 6.38 -8.93
N ASP A 3 2.85 6.17 -9.80
CA ASP A 3 2.03 7.25 -10.38
C ASP A 3 0.60 6.77 -10.54
N LEU A 4 -0.35 7.67 -10.32
CA LEU A 4 -1.78 7.45 -10.44
C LEU A 4 -2.44 8.77 -10.79
N ASP A 5 -3.20 8.74 -11.86
CA ASP A 5 -4.02 9.85 -12.32
C ASP A 5 -5.23 9.24 -13.01
N LEU A 6 -6.31 9.11 -12.25
CA LEU A 6 -7.60 8.55 -12.66
C LEU A 6 -8.72 9.55 -12.40
N GLU A 7 -9.81 9.40 -13.13
CA GLU A 7 -11.01 10.21 -12.93
C GLU A 7 -11.76 9.78 -11.65
N THR A 8 -11.76 10.65 -10.63
CA THR A 8 -12.12 10.33 -9.22
C THR A 8 -13.45 9.60 -9.01
N ASN A 9 -14.45 9.85 -9.86
CA ASN A 9 -15.80 9.31 -9.70
C ASN A 9 -16.13 8.16 -10.64
N ARG A 10 -15.30 7.92 -11.66
CA ARG A 10 -15.61 6.98 -12.75
C ARG A 10 -14.63 5.82 -12.80
N ASP A 11 -13.35 6.14 -12.63
CA ASP A 11 -12.25 5.22 -12.84
C ASP A 11 -11.62 4.84 -11.51
N TYR A 12 -11.38 3.55 -11.31
CA TYR A 12 -10.71 3.10 -10.09
C TYR A 12 -10.02 1.76 -10.27
N ILE A 13 -9.01 1.54 -9.43
CA ILE A 13 -8.37 0.24 -9.25
C ILE A 13 -8.82 -0.32 -7.91
N LEU A 14 -9.42 -1.50 -7.93
CA LEU A 14 -9.77 -2.24 -6.74
C LEU A 14 -8.69 -3.29 -6.47
N VAL A 15 -8.05 -3.18 -5.31
CA VAL A 15 -6.99 -4.09 -4.85
C VAL A 15 -7.58 -5.02 -3.79
N ARG A 16 -7.44 -6.33 -4.00
CA ARG A 16 -7.99 -7.38 -3.13
C ARG A 16 -6.91 -8.35 -2.67
N ASN A 17 -7.12 -8.88 -1.46
CA ASN A 17 -6.23 -9.80 -0.78
C ASN A 17 -6.54 -11.26 -1.13
N GLY A 18 -5.85 -11.78 -2.14
CA GLY A 18 -6.12 -13.10 -2.73
C GLY A 18 -6.09 -13.05 -4.25
N ASP A 19 -6.52 -14.12 -4.90
CA ASP A 19 -6.35 -14.33 -6.34
C ASP A 19 -7.63 -14.19 -7.18
N ASN A 20 -8.76 -13.85 -6.56
CA ASN A 20 -10.05 -13.87 -7.25
C ASN A 20 -10.93 -12.63 -6.95
N PRO A 21 -11.97 -12.38 -7.77
CA PRO A 21 -12.81 -11.20 -7.62
C PRO A 21 -13.61 -11.13 -6.30
N LYS A 22 -13.76 -12.26 -5.60
CA LYS A 22 -14.49 -12.35 -4.32
C LYS A 22 -13.59 -12.17 -3.10
N SER A 23 -12.27 -12.13 -3.29
CA SER A 23 -11.28 -11.88 -2.24
C SER A 23 -11.53 -10.56 -1.51
N GLN A 24 -11.14 -10.46 -0.24
CA GLN A 24 -11.40 -9.28 0.59
C GLN A 24 -10.74 -8.02 -0.01
N PRO A 25 -11.45 -6.88 -0.15
CA PRO A 25 -10.84 -5.66 -0.66
C PRO A 25 -9.91 -5.03 0.39
N ILE A 26 -8.72 -4.61 -0.06
CA ILE A 26 -7.73 -3.89 0.77
C ILE A 26 -7.81 -2.38 0.48
N ALA A 27 -7.94 -2.00 -0.79
CA ALA A 27 -7.97 -0.59 -1.17
C ALA A 27 -8.74 -0.37 -2.47
N ARG A 28 -9.30 0.84 -2.60
CA ARG A 28 -9.86 1.37 -3.84
C ARG A 28 -9.12 2.65 -4.19
N LEU A 29 -8.40 2.63 -5.31
CA LEU A 29 -7.53 3.72 -5.74
C LEU A 29 -8.19 4.54 -6.85
N THR A 30 -8.16 5.87 -6.74
CA THR A 30 -8.72 6.80 -7.74
C THR A 30 -8.12 8.20 -7.60
N GLY A 31 -8.35 9.14 -8.53
CA GLY A 31 -7.79 10.48 -8.45
C GLY A 31 -6.26 10.50 -8.63
N ALA A 32 -5.58 11.40 -7.92
CA ALA A 32 -4.12 11.56 -8.01
C ALA A 32 -3.38 10.68 -6.99
N THR A 33 -2.10 10.36 -7.25
CA THR A 33 -1.24 9.57 -6.36
C THR A 33 -1.28 10.01 -4.89
N ARG A 34 -1.31 11.33 -4.65
CA ARG A 34 -1.31 11.93 -3.30
C ARG A 34 -2.58 11.67 -2.48
N ASP A 35 -3.69 11.32 -3.14
CA ASP A 35 -4.97 11.09 -2.50
C ASP A 35 -5.14 9.63 -2.04
N ASN A 36 -4.11 8.80 -2.24
CA ASN A 36 -4.15 7.36 -2.04
C ASN A 36 -3.03 6.88 -1.12
N PRO A 37 -3.17 5.68 -0.52
CA PRO A 37 -2.11 5.09 0.28
C PRO A 37 -0.81 4.92 -0.54
N PRO A 38 0.35 5.33 0.00
CA PRO A 38 1.62 5.24 -0.72
C PRO A 38 2.05 3.77 -0.95
N ILE A 39 1.68 2.89 -0.01
CA ILE A 39 1.97 1.46 -0.02
C ILE A 39 0.71 0.66 0.34
N LEU A 40 0.58 -0.51 -0.27
CA LEU A 40 -0.45 -1.51 0.04
C LEU A 40 0.27 -2.84 0.29
N MET A 41 -0.11 -3.54 1.35
CA MET A 41 0.43 -4.86 1.69
C MET A 41 -0.69 -5.88 1.74
N SER A 42 -0.51 -7.01 1.06
CA SER A 42 -1.37 -8.19 1.24
C SER A 42 -1.08 -8.87 2.58
N THR A 43 -2.03 -9.68 3.05
CA THR A 43 -1.75 -10.60 4.17
C THR A 43 -1.15 -11.93 3.69
N GLY A 44 -1.32 -12.26 2.40
CA GLY A 44 -0.79 -13.47 1.78
C GLY A 44 0.13 -13.19 0.59
N ASN A 45 0.43 -14.23 -0.17
CA ASN A 45 1.30 -14.18 -1.36
C ASN A 45 0.53 -13.91 -2.67
N GLN A 46 -0.74 -13.51 -2.59
CA GLN A 46 -1.61 -13.28 -3.74
C GLN A 46 -2.33 -11.94 -3.62
N LEU A 47 -2.39 -11.21 -4.74
CA LEU A 47 -3.14 -9.97 -4.89
C LEU A 47 -3.95 -10.03 -6.18
N TYR A 48 -5.18 -9.53 -6.11
CA TYR A 48 -6.07 -9.41 -7.26
C TYR A 48 -6.34 -7.93 -7.50
N LEU A 49 -5.99 -7.47 -8.70
CA LEU A 49 -6.19 -6.08 -9.14
C LEU A 49 -7.27 -6.06 -10.22
N TYR A 50 -8.28 -5.22 -10.01
CA TYR A 50 -9.35 -4.97 -10.99
C TYR A 50 -9.40 -3.49 -11.33
N PHE A 51 -9.15 -3.16 -12.60
CA PHE A 51 -9.28 -1.80 -13.10
C PHE A 51 -10.64 -1.64 -13.78
N LYS A 52 -11.42 -0.65 -13.32
CA LYS A 52 -12.66 -0.21 -13.97
C LYS A 52 -12.46 1.18 -14.54
N THR A 53 -12.86 1.34 -15.79
CA THR A 53 -12.92 2.63 -16.49
C THR A 53 -14.26 2.78 -17.20
N SER A 54 -14.62 4.00 -17.55
CA SER A 54 -15.83 4.34 -18.31
C SER A 54 -15.50 4.94 -19.68
N LEU A 55 -16.47 4.92 -20.60
CA LEU A 55 -16.33 5.59 -21.90
C LEU A 55 -16.37 7.12 -21.66
N GLY A 56 -15.24 7.82 -21.78
CA GLY A 56 -15.13 9.25 -21.50
C GLY A 56 -13.68 9.76 -21.41
N ASP A 57 -13.50 10.94 -20.77
CA ASP A 57 -12.20 11.60 -20.56
C ASP A 57 -11.18 10.66 -19.90
N SER A 58 -10.18 10.26 -20.66
CA SER A 58 -9.05 9.48 -20.18
C SER A 58 -8.04 10.38 -19.47
N ARG A 59 -7.59 9.94 -18.29
CA ARG A 59 -6.45 10.52 -17.56
C ARG A 59 -5.16 9.78 -17.91
N ARG A 60 -4.03 10.18 -17.33
CA ARG A 60 -2.71 9.59 -17.64
C ARG A 60 -2.62 8.09 -17.30
N GLY A 61 -3.43 7.60 -16.35
CA GLY A 61 -3.47 6.19 -15.97
C GLY A 61 -2.69 5.90 -14.70
N PHE A 62 -1.99 4.76 -14.65
CA PHE A 62 -1.31 4.31 -13.43
C PHE A 62 -0.01 3.55 -13.71
N SER A 63 0.93 3.67 -12.77
CA SER A 63 2.12 2.83 -12.63
C SER A 63 2.18 2.26 -11.22
N ILE A 64 2.10 0.93 -11.11
CA ILE A 64 2.16 0.21 -9.84
C ILE A 64 3.38 -0.71 -9.86
N LYS A 65 4.27 -0.48 -8.90
CA LYS A 65 5.36 -1.38 -8.57
C LYS A 65 4.96 -2.28 -7.42
N TYR A 66 5.22 -3.58 -7.56
CA TYR A 66 5.04 -4.56 -6.50
C TYR A 66 6.39 -5.20 -6.13
N SER A 67 6.47 -5.66 -4.89
CA SER A 67 7.58 -6.50 -4.39
C SER A 67 6.99 -7.63 -3.56
N GLN A 68 7.68 -8.77 -3.53
CA GLN A 68 7.33 -9.88 -2.67
C GLN A 68 7.92 -9.68 -1.27
N GLY A 69 7.16 -10.03 -0.24
CA GLY A 69 7.53 -9.82 1.16
C GLY A 69 7.31 -8.37 1.61
N CYS A 70 7.76 -8.04 2.81
CA CYS A 70 7.58 -6.73 3.44
C CYS A 70 8.85 -5.87 3.36
N LYS A 71 9.61 -5.99 2.27
CA LYS A 71 10.76 -5.13 1.98
C LYS A 71 10.35 -4.05 0.99
N ALA A 72 10.38 -2.79 1.42
CA ALA A 72 9.96 -1.66 0.59
C ALA A 72 10.82 -0.41 0.83
N THR A 73 11.05 0.37 -0.24
CA THR A 73 11.58 1.72 -0.14
C THR A 73 10.45 2.71 -0.37
N ILE A 74 10.18 3.56 0.61
CA ILE A 74 9.08 4.51 0.61
C ILE A 74 9.67 5.90 0.45
N THR A 75 9.32 6.59 -0.64
CA THR A 75 9.72 7.97 -0.88
C THR A 75 8.48 8.85 -0.85
N ALA A 76 8.26 9.56 0.25
CA ALA A 76 7.07 10.38 0.46
C ALA A 76 7.36 11.60 1.34
N VAL A 77 6.49 12.63 1.26
CA VAL A 77 6.58 13.82 2.13
C VAL A 77 6.04 13.52 3.53
N ASN A 78 4.94 12.75 3.58
CA ASN A 78 4.27 12.25 4.77
C ASN A 78 3.55 10.93 4.42
N GLY A 79 3.04 10.23 5.44
CA GLY A 79 2.27 9.01 5.27
C GLY A 79 2.26 8.15 6.52
N THR A 80 1.46 7.09 6.50
CA THR A 80 1.38 6.09 7.57
C THR A 80 1.90 4.76 7.03
N LEU A 81 2.65 4.06 7.87
CA LEU A 81 3.14 2.71 7.61
C LEU A 81 2.50 1.76 8.61
N THR A 82 2.03 0.63 8.13
CA THR A 82 1.45 -0.43 8.96
C THR A 82 2.13 -1.76 8.68
N SER A 83 2.08 -2.68 9.64
CA SER A 83 2.50 -4.06 9.42
C SER A 83 1.62 -4.73 8.34
N PRO A 84 2.11 -5.80 7.69
CA PRO A 84 1.25 -6.66 6.89
C PRO A 84 0.06 -7.11 7.73
N ALA A 85 -1.12 -7.17 7.11
CA ALA A 85 -2.38 -7.55 7.77
C ALA A 85 -2.95 -6.59 8.83
N PHE A 86 -2.33 -5.44 9.09
CA PHE A 86 -2.84 -4.49 10.08
C PHE A 86 -4.31 -4.10 9.84
N GLY A 87 -5.15 -4.24 10.87
CA GLY A 87 -6.59 -3.98 10.80
C GLY A 87 -7.42 -5.08 10.13
N LEU A 88 -6.80 -6.17 9.69
CA LEU A 88 -7.45 -7.35 9.09
C LEU A 88 -7.24 -8.60 9.94
N SER A 89 -6.00 -8.87 10.36
CA SER A 89 -5.60 -9.99 11.21
C SER A 89 -4.28 -9.70 11.92
N ASP A 90 -3.79 -10.65 12.71
CA ASP A 90 -2.43 -10.60 13.23
C ASP A 90 -1.41 -10.59 12.08
N TYR A 91 -0.24 -9.98 12.34
CA TYR A 91 0.84 -9.97 11.38
C TYR A 91 1.38 -11.41 11.19
N PRO A 92 1.80 -11.80 9.97
CA PRO A 92 2.29 -13.15 9.75
C PRO A 92 3.54 -13.46 10.58
N ALA A 93 3.65 -14.69 11.09
CA ALA A 93 4.83 -15.13 11.83
C ALA A 93 6.06 -15.24 10.92
N ASN A 94 7.26 -15.18 11.52
CA ASN A 94 8.56 -15.39 10.86
C ASN A 94 8.81 -14.44 9.67
N GLN A 95 8.39 -13.18 9.79
CA GLN A 95 8.63 -12.16 8.77
C GLN A 95 9.86 -11.32 9.10
N GLU A 96 10.70 -11.07 8.09
CA GLU A 96 11.78 -10.08 8.15
C GLU A 96 11.40 -8.88 7.28
N CYS A 97 10.77 -7.87 7.90
CA CYS A 97 10.32 -6.67 7.21
C CYS A 97 11.38 -5.57 7.25
N LEU A 98 11.60 -4.93 6.10
CA LEU A 98 12.55 -3.83 5.98
C LEU A 98 11.93 -2.67 5.23
N PHE A 99 11.68 -1.57 5.94
CA PHE A 99 11.10 -0.36 5.37
C PHE A 99 12.15 0.75 5.33
N LYS A 100 12.61 1.10 4.12
CA LYS A 100 13.54 2.21 3.91
C LYS A 100 12.75 3.49 3.59
N ILE A 101 12.63 4.38 4.57
CA ILE A 101 11.87 5.62 4.42
C ILE A 101 12.81 6.75 3.95
N LYS A 102 12.38 7.50 2.92
CA LYS A 102 13.10 8.63 2.34
C LYS A 102 12.17 9.81 2.10
N LYS A 103 12.67 11.03 2.27
CA LYS A 103 12.03 12.24 1.77
C LYS A 103 12.49 12.55 0.34
N PRO A 104 11.59 12.96 -0.59
CA PRO A 104 11.96 13.28 -1.98
C PRO A 104 13.10 14.30 -2.12
N LYS A 105 13.16 15.30 -1.22
CA LYS A 105 14.19 16.35 -1.22
C LYS A 105 15.21 16.19 -0.08
N GLY A 106 15.27 15.02 0.56
CA GLY A 106 16.05 14.81 1.78
C GLY A 106 15.46 15.51 3.02
N GLY A 107 16.26 15.59 4.10
CA GLY A 107 15.87 16.21 5.37
C GLY A 107 15.50 15.24 6.48
N ALA A 108 15.33 15.75 7.70
CA ALA A 108 15.10 14.96 8.91
C ALA A 108 13.73 14.27 8.91
N LEU A 109 13.68 12.99 9.25
CA LEU A 109 12.44 12.23 9.42
C LEU A 109 11.95 12.35 10.88
N SER A 110 10.62 12.35 11.05
CA SER A 110 9.98 12.23 12.35
C SER A 110 9.00 11.07 12.27
N LEU A 111 9.07 10.16 13.24
CA LEU A 111 8.29 8.93 13.30
C LEU A 111 7.59 8.89 14.66
N LYS A 112 6.35 8.41 14.64
CA LYS A 112 5.54 8.16 15.83
C LYS A 112 4.80 6.85 15.61
N PHE A 113 4.75 6.01 16.64
CA PHE A 113 3.89 4.85 16.66
C PHE A 113 2.52 5.25 17.21
N ASP A 114 1.48 5.07 16.40
CA ASP A 114 0.10 5.22 16.87
C ASP A 114 -0.41 3.92 17.52
N ASN A 115 0.00 2.77 16.97
CA ASN A 115 -0.26 1.45 17.52
C ASN A 115 1.04 0.63 17.46
N PHE A 116 1.34 -0.10 18.53
CA PHE A 116 2.51 -0.96 18.62
C PHE A 116 2.19 -2.17 19.50
N ASP A 117 2.03 -3.33 18.86
CA ASP A 117 1.78 -4.61 19.51
C ASP A 117 2.55 -5.70 18.75
N VAL A 118 3.52 -6.31 19.44
CA VAL A 118 4.44 -7.30 18.88
C VAL A 118 4.72 -8.38 19.93
N HIS A 119 4.99 -9.59 19.45
CA HIS A 119 5.37 -10.70 20.31
C HIS A 119 6.70 -10.41 21.02
N GLN A 120 6.87 -10.93 22.23
CA GLN A 120 8.07 -10.65 23.06
C GLN A 120 9.39 -11.14 22.43
N SER A 121 9.32 -12.08 21.49
CA SER A 121 10.48 -12.56 20.73
C SER A 121 10.89 -11.65 19.58
N ASP A 122 10.05 -10.68 19.21
CA ASP A 122 10.24 -9.91 18.00
C ASP A 122 11.13 -8.69 18.27
N ALA A 123 11.95 -8.35 17.29
CA ALA A 123 12.83 -7.18 17.33
C ALA A 123 12.36 -6.15 16.31
N VAL A 124 12.17 -4.90 16.75
CA VAL A 124 11.88 -3.75 15.88
C VAL A 124 13.04 -2.77 15.97
N GLN A 125 13.62 -2.42 14.81
CA GLN A 125 14.83 -1.59 14.67
C GLN A 125 14.61 -0.46 13.68
#